data_AF-A0A812SWR4-F1
#
_entry.id   AF-A0A812SWR4-F1
#
_cell.length_a   1.000
_cell.length_b   1.000
_cell.length_c   1.000
_cell.angle_alpha   90.00
_cell.angle_beta   90.00
_cell.angle_gamma   90.00
#
_symmetry.space_group_name_H-M   'P 1'
#
loop_
_entity.id
_entity.type
_entity.pdbx_description
1 polymer ?
#
loop_
_entity_poly.entity_id
_entity_poly.type
_entity_poly.pdbx_seq_one_letter_code
_entity_poly.pdbx_strand_id
1 'polypeptide(L)'
;MSSHAWQKSKRWSLAGKLWPVAIAALSSRGLRRLVLAASAFSDILEDAGETAAAYGGHPLAQLTPARRGQVLQDVVQSVLRRCYRSEVAMPLPRLNARGVACGSHQAEYDFSLSGRRVECKSAQLYWCRGNARWQAQFRHIKLHRNQFDDLYLALYTPSDLLILQHDLYTLVHSQGKLDVERGVGIRVGGPKHERSWSVAACHIRERFLNPPSNCRFVARLDANGPEITEGLSGVRESFALQLSHHAFDGTPLQHASPTVRGLRVEALAFEIDKMLNAPARFRRSFSEKTAASCLKGLPASSCDWLRNDIRVEVKHSRLQFDESRGRWLCSFSGLKTASAISGAAQMFDELWLAVFSPIGLHFLKCSGMFGATLARRSEGTRFYVHGPAHEPDVHSALQHILDKMTKGGCCLIATVLFDRHFP
;
A
#
# COMPACT_ATOMS: atom_id res chain seq x y z
N MET A 1 33.82 3.69 -23.48
CA MET A 1 33.38 5.08 -23.70
C MET A 1 32.39 5.47 -22.60
N SER A 2 32.90 6.28 -21.66
CA SER A 2 32.19 7.22 -20.75
C SER A 2 30.85 6.80 -20.12
N SER A 3 30.95 6.07 -19.01
CA SER A 3 29.94 5.93 -17.96
C SER A 3 29.88 7.22 -17.11
N HIS A 4 29.21 8.26 -17.61
CA HIS A 4 28.93 9.50 -16.87
C HIS A 4 27.54 10.07 -17.20
N ALA A 5 26.51 9.23 -17.09
CA ALA A 5 25.13 9.67 -17.20
C ALA A 5 24.34 9.20 -15.97
N TRP A 6 23.72 10.18 -15.29
CA TRP A 6 22.82 10.08 -14.13
C TRP A 6 23.44 10.25 -12.74
N GLN A 7 24.03 11.43 -12.54
CA GLN A 7 24.16 12.08 -11.22
C GLN A 7 23.42 13.43 -11.19
N LYS A 8 22.28 13.55 -11.89
CA LYS A 8 21.32 14.65 -11.71
C LYS A 8 20.05 14.10 -11.08
N SER A 9 20.14 13.75 -9.79
CA SER A 9 19.01 14.05 -8.91
C SER A 9 18.71 15.53 -9.15
N LYS A 10 17.51 15.89 -9.62
CA LYS A 10 17.07 17.28 -9.58
C LYS A 10 17.32 17.74 -8.15
N ARG A 11 18.38 18.52 -7.93
CA ARG A 11 18.50 19.31 -6.70
C ARG A 11 17.24 20.15 -6.73
N TRP A 12 16.29 19.80 -5.87
CA TRP A 12 15.14 20.63 -5.56
C TRP A 12 15.70 21.89 -4.90
N SER A 13 16.24 22.82 -5.69
CA SER A 13 16.69 24.10 -5.19
C SER A 13 15.44 24.94 -4.95
N LEU A 14 14.84 24.74 -3.78
CA LEU A 14 13.84 25.62 -3.18
C LEU A 14 14.46 26.97 -2.75
N ALA A 15 15.76 27.17 -2.97
CA ALA A 15 16.46 28.42 -2.76
C ALA A 15 15.97 29.48 -3.77
N GLY A 16 14.93 30.20 -3.41
CA GLY A 16 14.42 31.35 -4.19
C GLY A 16 12.90 31.50 -4.22
N LYS A 17 12.13 30.47 -3.83
CA LYS A 17 10.69 30.65 -3.65
C LYS A 17 10.45 31.25 -2.26
N LEU A 18 10.05 32.51 -2.21
CA LEU A 18 9.42 33.10 -1.03
C LEU A 18 8.24 32.19 -0.66
N TRP A 19 8.34 31.52 0.49
CA TRP A 19 7.29 30.65 0.97
C TRP A 19 6.02 31.48 1.16
N PRO A 20 4.85 31.03 0.66
CA PRO A 20 3.59 31.67 1.00
C PRO A 20 3.50 31.78 2.52
N VAL A 21 3.11 32.96 3.01
CA VAL A 21 3.14 33.34 4.43
C VAL A 21 2.48 32.24 5.26
N ALA A 22 3.29 31.43 5.94
CA ALA A 22 2.78 30.41 6.84
C ALA A 22 2.06 31.12 7.99
N ILE A 23 0.73 30.97 8.06
CA ILE A 23 -0.05 31.51 9.16
C ILE A 23 0.30 30.66 10.39
N ALA A 24 1.15 31.22 11.24
CA ALA A 24 1.50 30.62 12.51
C ALA A 24 0.32 30.83 13.47
N ALA A 25 -0.52 29.81 13.65
CA ALA A 25 -1.49 29.81 14.73
C ALA A 25 -0.80 29.31 16.01
N LEU A 26 -0.88 30.09 17.09
CA LEU A 26 -0.45 29.65 18.41
C LEU A 26 -1.50 28.67 18.96
N SER A 27 -1.06 27.44 19.29
CA SER A 27 -1.86 26.50 20.07
C SER A 27 -1.96 26.97 21.52
N SER A 28 -3.01 26.56 22.24
CA SER A 28 -3.16 26.78 23.69
C SER A 28 -1.99 26.24 24.53
N ARG A 29 -1.14 25.39 23.93
CA ARG A 29 0.10 24.86 24.54
C ARG A 29 1.38 25.57 24.08
N GLY A 30 1.29 26.71 23.40
CA GLY A 30 2.44 27.47 22.89
C GLY A 30 3.18 26.80 21.71
N LEU A 31 2.70 25.65 21.23
CA LEU A 31 3.25 25.00 20.05
C LEU A 31 2.75 25.71 18.78
N ARG A 32 3.69 26.10 17.92
CA ARG A 32 3.42 26.70 16.62
C ARG A 32 2.83 25.63 15.70
N ARG A 33 1.57 25.80 15.30
CA ARG A 33 0.95 24.97 14.24
C ARG A 33 1.21 25.63 12.89
N LEU A 34 1.70 24.85 11.93
CA LEU A 34 1.77 25.28 10.53
C LEU A 34 0.45 24.98 9.82
N VAL A 35 -0.06 25.97 9.08
CA VAL A 35 -1.15 25.76 8.11
C VAL A 35 -0.59 26.13 6.74
N LEU A 36 -0.58 25.17 5.83
CA LEU A 36 0.06 25.26 4.52
C LEU A 36 -0.96 24.92 3.44
N ALA A 37 -0.91 25.62 2.31
CA ALA A 37 -1.73 25.26 1.14
C ALA A 37 -1.11 24.05 0.41
N ALA A 38 -1.95 23.17 -0.14
CA ALA A 38 -1.50 22.03 -0.93
C ALA A 38 -0.70 22.43 -2.17
N SER A 39 -1.00 23.59 -2.76
CA SER A 39 -0.27 24.16 -3.90
C SER A 39 1.23 24.36 -3.61
N ALA A 40 1.62 24.56 -2.34
CA ALA A 40 3.03 24.63 -1.92
C ALA A 40 3.79 23.31 -2.09
N PHE A 41 3.08 22.21 -2.31
CA PHE A 41 3.60 20.86 -2.48
C PHE A 41 3.03 20.17 -3.74
N SER A 42 2.62 20.94 -4.74
CA SER A 42 2.08 20.44 -6.02
C SER A 42 3.00 19.39 -6.65
N ASP A 43 4.30 19.64 -6.65
CA ASP A 43 5.34 18.72 -7.12
C ASP A 43 5.34 17.34 -6.43
N ILE A 44 5.07 17.28 -5.12
CA ILE A 44 4.99 16.03 -4.36
C ILE A 44 3.61 15.38 -4.53
N LEU A 45 2.55 16.18 -4.53
CA LEU A 45 1.17 15.72 -4.62
C LEU A 45 0.81 15.22 -6.03
N GLU A 46 1.42 15.79 -7.07
CA GLU A 46 1.16 15.48 -8.48
C GLU A 46 2.12 14.43 -9.04
N ASP A 47 3.28 14.15 -8.41
CA ASP A 47 4.18 13.06 -8.86
C ASP A 47 3.50 11.70 -8.72
N ALA A 48 2.76 11.27 -9.74
CA ALA A 48 2.10 9.97 -9.85
C ALA A 48 3.10 8.82 -9.65
N GLY A 49 4.37 9.07 -9.98
CA GLY A 49 5.28 8.00 -10.32
C GLY A 49 4.79 7.23 -11.53
N GLU A 50 5.67 6.41 -12.07
CA GLU A 50 5.45 5.73 -13.34
C GLU A 50 4.31 4.71 -13.22
N THR A 51 4.17 4.06 -12.06
CA THR A 51 3.06 3.12 -11.82
C THR A 51 1.72 3.85 -11.75
N ALA A 52 1.56 4.87 -10.89
CA ALA A 52 0.24 5.49 -10.78
C ALA A 52 -0.14 6.25 -12.04
N ALA A 53 0.84 6.81 -12.78
CA ALA A 53 0.59 7.40 -14.09
C ALA A 53 0.01 6.37 -15.07
N ALA A 54 0.58 5.16 -15.12
CA ALA A 54 0.09 4.11 -16.00
C ALA A 54 -1.30 3.59 -15.63
N TYR A 55 -1.68 3.61 -14.34
CA TYR A 55 -3.00 3.18 -13.87
C TYR A 55 -3.96 4.35 -13.56
N GLY A 56 -3.68 5.56 -14.05
CA GLY A 56 -4.53 6.72 -13.82
C GLY A 56 -5.99 6.41 -14.19
N GLY A 57 -6.93 6.65 -13.28
CA GLY A 57 -8.35 6.39 -13.49
C GLY A 57 -8.80 4.93 -13.36
N HIS A 58 -7.90 3.95 -13.28
CA HIS A 58 -8.33 2.55 -13.22
C HIS A 58 -8.94 2.17 -11.86
N PRO A 59 -10.13 1.57 -11.81
CA PRO A 59 -10.84 1.30 -10.56
C PRO A 59 -10.11 0.30 -9.65
N LEU A 60 -9.49 -0.74 -10.21
CA LEU A 60 -8.74 -1.73 -9.43
C LEU A 60 -7.48 -1.15 -8.76
N ALA A 61 -6.87 -0.10 -9.33
CA ALA A 61 -5.68 0.51 -8.78
C ALA A 61 -5.98 1.33 -7.50
N GLN A 62 -7.23 1.76 -7.33
CA GLN A 62 -7.71 2.50 -6.16
C GLN A 62 -8.00 1.58 -4.97
N LEU A 63 -8.23 0.28 -5.22
CA LEU A 63 -8.46 -0.71 -4.18
C LEU A 63 -7.18 -1.01 -3.38
N THR A 64 -7.37 -1.45 -2.13
CA THR A 64 -6.29 -2.04 -1.35
C THR A 64 -5.80 -3.34 -2.02
N PRO A 65 -4.53 -3.74 -1.83
CA PRO A 65 -4.03 -4.99 -2.42
C PRO A 65 -4.88 -6.21 -2.09
N ALA A 66 -5.41 -6.31 -0.86
CA ALA A 66 -6.27 -7.41 -0.45
C ALA A 66 -7.62 -7.41 -1.19
N ARG A 67 -8.30 -6.26 -1.27
CA ARG A 67 -9.58 -6.14 -1.99
C ARG A 67 -9.40 -6.33 -3.49
N ARG A 68 -8.34 -5.78 -4.09
CA ARG A 68 -7.99 -6.04 -5.47
C ARG A 68 -7.75 -7.54 -5.71
N GLY A 69 -7.04 -8.20 -4.79
CA GLY A 69 -6.81 -9.64 -4.85
C GLY A 69 -8.11 -10.44 -4.89
N GLN A 70 -9.07 -10.10 -4.04
CA GLN A 70 -10.41 -10.71 -4.03
C GLN A 70 -11.12 -10.54 -5.36
N VAL A 71 -11.23 -9.30 -5.88
CA VAL A 71 -11.88 -9.03 -7.17
C VAL A 71 -11.24 -9.83 -8.30
N LEU A 72 -9.91 -9.84 -8.36
CA LEU A 72 -9.18 -10.57 -9.39
C LEU A 72 -9.36 -12.09 -9.26
N GLN A 73 -9.48 -12.61 -8.05
CA GLN A 73 -9.79 -14.03 -7.81
C GLN A 73 -11.21 -14.36 -8.29
N ASP A 74 -12.20 -13.52 -8.00
CA ASP A 74 -13.60 -13.74 -8.42
C ASP A 74 -13.72 -13.71 -9.96
N VAL A 75 -12.99 -12.78 -10.61
CA VAL A 75 -12.87 -12.72 -12.08
C VAL A 75 -12.23 -13.99 -12.62
N VAL A 76 -11.14 -14.47 -12.03
CA VAL A 76 -10.51 -15.74 -12.43
C VAL A 76 -11.50 -16.89 -12.32
N GLN A 77 -12.24 -17.01 -11.21
CA GLN A 77 -13.25 -18.06 -11.06
C GLN A 77 -14.31 -17.99 -12.17
N SER A 78 -14.83 -16.80 -12.48
CA SER A 78 -15.81 -16.60 -13.55
C SER A 78 -15.27 -17.06 -14.92
N VAL A 79 -14.05 -16.67 -15.26
CA VAL A 79 -13.37 -17.10 -16.49
C VAL A 79 -13.20 -18.61 -16.52
N LEU A 80 -12.75 -19.23 -15.43
CA LEU A 80 -12.54 -20.67 -15.37
C LEU A 80 -13.84 -21.46 -15.48
N ARG A 81 -14.93 -21.02 -14.83
CA ARG A 81 -16.27 -21.61 -15.00
C ARG A 81 -16.66 -21.61 -16.48
N ARG A 82 -16.45 -20.49 -17.19
CA ARG A 82 -16.75 -20.35 -18.63
C ARG A 82 -15.86 -21.23 -19.51
N CYS A 83 -14.55 -21.22 -19.28
CA CYS A 83 -13.57 -21.95 -20.10
C CYS A 83 -13.68 -23.47 -19.93
N TYR A 84 -13.92 -23.96 -18.72
CA TYR A 84 -13.92 -25.39 -18.41
C TYR A 84 -15.32 -25.98 -18.24
N ARG A 85 -16.38 -25.17 -18.35
CA ARG A 85 -17.79 -25.57 -18.14
C ARG A 85 -17.98 -26.41 -16.87
N SER A 86 -17.27 -26.02 -15.83
CA SER A 86 -17.13 -26.79 -14.60
C SER A 86 -17.56 -25.94 -13.41
N GLU A 87 -18.09 -26.62 -12.39
CA GLU A 87 -18.45 -25.98 -11.15
C GLU A 87 -17.19 -25.53 -10.41
N VAL A 88 -17.25 -24.31 -9.85
CA VAL A 88 -16.25 -23.81 -8.91
C VAL A 88 -16.87 -23.78 -7.53
N ALA A 89 -16.29 -24.51 -6.61
CA ALA A 89 -16.74 -24.59 -5.22
C ALA A 89 -15.74 -23.91 -4.29
N MET A 90 -16.24 -23.27 -3.23
CA MET A 90 -15.40 -22.66 -2.20
C MET A 90 -14.85 -23.73 -1.26
N PRO A 91 -13.63 -23.55 -0.70
CA PRO A 91 -13.09 -24.47 0.29
C PRO A 91 -14.04 -24.56 1.49
N LEU A 92 -14.22 -25.77 2.00
CA LEU A 92 -14.94 -25.97 3.26
C LEU A 92 -14.22 -25.22 4.39
N PRO A 93 -14.94 -24.46 5.25
CA PRO A 93 -14.34 -23.82 6.41
C PRO A 93 -13.65 -24.86 7.29
N ARG A 94 -12.34 -24.72 7.49
CA ARG A 94 -11.63 -25.57 8.46
C ARG A 94 -12.00 -25.14 9.87
N LEU A 95 -12.11 -26.09 10.79
CA LEU A 95 -12.17 -25.76 12.21
C LEU A 95 -10.75 -25.69 12.77
N ASN A 96 -10.44 -24.68 13.59
CA ASN A 96 -9.19 -24.65 14.34
C ASN A 96 -9.21 -25.71 15.47
N ALA A 97 -8.10 -25.86 16.19
CA ALA A 97 -7.99 -26.80 17.32
C ALA A 97 -9.02 -26.57 18.45
N ARG A 98 -9.75 -25.45 18.44
CA ARG A 98 -10.82 -25.12 19.38
C ARG A 98 -12.23 -25.32 18.80
N GLY A 99 -12.36 -25.92 17.62
CA GLY A 99 -13.64 -26.12 16.94
C GLY A 99 -14.25 -24.85 16.35
N VAL A 100 -13.50 -23.75 16.25
CA VAL A 100 -14.00 -22.49 15.66
C VAL A 100 -13.62 -22.44 14.19
N ALA A 101 -14.57 -22.08 13.33
CA ALA A 101 -14.33 -21.90 11.90
C ALA A 101 -13.20 -20.89 11.65
N CYS A 102 -12.18 -21.35 10.95
CA CYS A 102 -11.11 -20.55 10.41
C CYS A 102 -11.64 -19.64 9.30
N GLY A 103 -11.12 -18.42 9.23
CA GLY A 103 -11.47 -17.53 8.12
C GLY A 103 -11.03 -18.10 6.78
N SER A 104 -11.71 -17.72 5.69
CA SER A 104 -11.41 -18.18 4.32
C SER A 104 -9.93 -18.01 3.94
N HIS A 105 -9.29 -16.92 4.39
CA HIS A 105 -7.86 -16.66 4.19
C HIS A 105 -6.90 -17.68 4.83
N GLN A 106 -7.40 -18.53 5.73
CA GLN A 106 -6.65 -19.63 6.36
C GLN A 106 -6.85 -20.97 5.64
N ALA A 107 -7.67 -21.01 4.59
CA ALA A 107 -7.79 -22.17 3.74
C ALA A 107 -6.43 -22.53 3.10
N GLU A 108 -6.29 -23.79 2.72
CA GLU A 108 -5.10 -24.31 2.07
C GLU A 108 -5.02 -23.88 0.60
N TYR A 109 -6.17 -23.62 0.00
CA TYR A 109 -6.37 -23.20 -1.38
C TYR A 109 -7.56 -22.23 -1.44
N ASP A 110 -7.72 -21.52 -2.55
CA ASP A 110 -8.68 -20.43 -2.68
C ASP A 110 -10.07 -20.91 -3.14
N PHE A 111 -10.13 -21.91 -4.05
CA PHE A 111 -11.36 -22.57 -4.53
C PHE A 111 -11.03 -23.93 -5.16
N SER A 112 -12.04 -24.74 -5.50
CA SER A 112 -11.86 -25.96 -6.30
C SER A 112 -12.52 -25.83 -7.67
N LEU A 113 -11.96 -26.49 -8.68
CA LEU A 113 -12.47 -26.55 -10.05
C LEU A 113 -12.48 -28.02 -10.49
N SER A 114 -13.67 -28.57 -10.74
CA SER A 114 -13.83 -29.99 -11.14
C SER A 114 -13.18 -30.96 -10.13
N GLY A 115 -13.26 -30.65 -8.83
CA GLY A 115 -12.65 -31.43 -7.74
C GLY A 115 -11.15 -31.19 -7.51
N ARG A 116 -10.48 -30.41 -8.37
CA ARG A 116 -9.07 -30.02 -8.19
C ARG A 116 -8.97 -28.77 -7.33
N ARG A 117 -8.02 -28.73 -6.40
CA ARG A 117 -7.79 -27.60 -5.49
C ARG A 117 -6.97 -26.53 -6.19
N VAL A 118 -7.44 -25.30 -6.15
CA VAL A 118 -6.86 -24.18 -6.91
C VAL A 118 -6.37 -23.09 -5.96
N GLU A 119 -5.10 -22.72 -6.11
CA GLU A 119 -4.53 -21.50 -5.55
C GLU A 119 -4.57 -20.40 -6.63
N CYS A 120 -5.01 -19.20 -6.27
CA CYS A 120 -5.03 -18.04 -7.15
C CYS A 120 -4.20 -16.91 -6.55
N LYS A 121 -3.23 -16.41 -7.31
CA LYS A 121 -2.46 -15.23 -6.91
C LYS A 121 -2.54 -14.14 -7.94
N SER A 122 -2.69 -12.92 -7.47
CA SER A 122 -2.64 -11.74 -8.32
C SER A 122 -1.38 -10.92 -8.10
N ALA A 123 -0.96 -10.23 -9.15
CA ALA A 123 0.07 -9.21 -9.09
C ALA A 123 -0.32 -8.05 -9.99
N GLN A 124 -0.01 -6.83 -9.55
CA GLN A 124 -0.09 -5.64 -10.38
C GLN A 124 1.29 -5.40 -11.00
N LEU A 125 1.35 -5.10 -12.29
CA LEU A 125 2.57 -4.64 -12.95
C LEU A 125 2.95 -3.27 -12.37
N TYR A 126 4.18 -3.10 -11.87
CA TYR A 126 4.62 -1.85 -11.24
C TYR A 126 6.04 -1.48 -11.67
N TRP A 127 6.33 -0.18 -11.69
CA TRP A 127 7.66 0.34 -11.96
C TRP A 127 8.55 0.24 -10.73
N CYS A 128 9.62 -0.55 -10.82
CA CYS A 128 10.62 -0.68 -9.79
C CYS A 128 11.78 0.30 -10.04
N ARG A 129 11.70 1.51 -9.46
CA ARG A 129 12.74 2.56 -9.60
C ARG A 129 14.16 2.05 -9.30
N GLY A 130 14.33 1.20 -8.29
CA GLY A 130 15.65 0.68 -7.89
C GLY A 130 16.32 -0.22 -8.94
N ASN A 131 15.54 -0.85 -9.82
CA ASN A 131 16.04 -1.66 -10.93
C ASN A 131 15.78 -0.99 -12.28
N ALA A 132 15.23 0.23 -12.28
CA ALA A 132 14.72 0.96 -13.42
C ALA A 132 13.95 0.07 -14.41
N ARG A 133 13.00 -0.75 -13.94
CA ARG A 133 12.20 -1.62 -14.82
C ARG A 133 10.82 -1.92 -14.26
N TRP A 134 9.87 -2.23 -15.13
CA TRP A 134 8.56 -2.78 -14.76
C TRP A 134 8.68 -4.23 -14.27
N GLN A 135 7.95 -4.57 -13.21
CA GLN A 135 7.98 -5.88 -12.56
C GLN A 135 6.59 -6.29 -12.08
N ALA A 136 6.40 -7.60 -11.94
CA ALA A 136 5.29 -8.18 -11.22
C ALA A 136 5.83 -9.15 -10.17
N GLN A 137 5.18 -9.19 -9.01
CA GLN A 137 5.56 -10.09 -7.93
C GLN A 137 4.33 -10.77 -7.33
N PHE A 138 4.26 -12.08 -7.49
CA PHE A 138 3.33 -12.95 -6.81
C PHE A 138 4.00 -13.42 -5.51
N ARG A 139 3.30 -13.32 -4.38
CA ARG A 139 3.84 -13.62 -3.06
C ARG A 139 2.98 -14.65 -2.34
N HIS A 140 3.56 -15.28 -1.33
CA HIS A 140 2.87 -16.19 -0.42
C HIS A 140 2.27 -17.42 -1.12
N ILE A 141 2.99 -17.99 -2.09
CA ILE A 141 2.58 -19.22 -2.79
C ILE A 141 3.07 -20.43 -1.98
N LYS A 142 2.14 -21.23 -1.45
CA LYS A 142 2.47 -22.35 -0.55
C LYS A 142 2.77 -23.67 -1.31
N LEU A 143 3.87 -23.70 -2.07
CA LEU A 143 4.22 -24.86 -2.93
C LEU A 143 4.58 -26.16 -2.17
N HIS A 144 4.97 -26.08 -0.90
CA HIS A 144 5.68 -27.17 -0.21
C HIS A 144 4.78 -28.15 0.57
N ARG A 145 3.45 -28.07 0.45
CA ARG A 145 2.52 -28.87 1.26
C ARG A 145 1.46 -29.63 0.46
N ASN A 146 1.61 -29.73 -0.87
CA ASN A 146 0.58 -30.28 -1.76
C ASN A 146 -0.81 -29.72 -1.41
N GLN A 147 -0.88 -28.42 -1.09
CA GLN A 147 -2.10 -27.77 -0.58
C GLN A 147 -3.11 -27.48 -1.69
N PHE A 148 -2.62 -27.38 -2.92
CA PHE A 148 -3.38 -27.19 -4.13
C PHE A 148 -2.78 -28.02 -5.26
N ASP A 149 -3.59 -28.27 -6.28
CA ASP A 149 -3.25 -29.06 -7.46
C ASP A 149 -2.93 -28.13 -8.65
N ASP A 150 -3.58 -26.97 -8.72
CA ASP A 150 -3.36 -25.97 -9.77
C ASP A 150 -3.07 -24.58 -9.18
N LEU A 151 -2.19 -23.83 -9.84
CA LEU A 151 -1.91 -22.43 -9.53
C LEU A 151 -2.31 -21.54 -10.70
N TYR A 152 -3.20 -20.59 -10.47
CA TYR A 152 -3.53 -19.55 -11.44
C TYR A 152 -2.93 -18.21 -11.02
N LEU A 153 -2.31 -17.54 -11.98
CA LEU A 153 -1.71 -16.22 -11.81
C LEU A 153 -2.52 -15.18 -12.59
N ALA A 154 -3.00 -14.18 -11.88
CA ALA A 154 -3.72 -13.03 -12.42
C ALA A 154 -2.78 -11.82 -12.48
N LEU A 155 -2.20 -11.53 -13.65
CA LEU A 155 -1.33 -10.38 -13.87
C LEU A 155 -2.17 -9.19 -14.36
N TYR A 156 -2.42 -8.25 -13.46
CA TYR A 156 -3.07 -6.99 -13.76
C TYR A 156 -2.04 -6.01 -14.34
N THR A 157 -2.28 -5.57 -15.57
CA THR A 157 -1.52 -4.56 -16.30
C THR A 157 -2.42 -3.33 -16.54
N PRO A 158 -1.88 -2.19 -16.99
CA PRO A 158 -2.70 -1.02 -17.31
C PRO A 158 -3.83 -1.29 -18.31
N SER A 159 -3.61 -2.05 -19.38
CA SER A 159 -4.67 -2.32 -20.37
C SER A 159 -5.44 -3.61 -20.12
N ASP A 160 -4.83 -4.58 -19.44
CA ASP A 160 -5.33 -5.96 -19.46
C ASP A 160 -5.17 -6.68 -18.13
N LEU A 161 -6.05 -7.66 -17.90
CA LEU A 161 -5.83 -8.76 -16.97
C LEU A 161 -5.42 -10.02 -17.73
N LEU A 162 -4.21 -10.50 -17.49
CA LEU A 162 -3.71 -11.76 -18.04
C LEU A 162 -3.89 -12.88 -17.02
N ILE A 163 -4.54 -13.97 -17.42
CA ILE A 163 -4.76 -15.16 -16.60
C ILE A 163 -3.91 -16.30 -17.15
N LEU A 164 -3.03 -16.83 -16.30
CA LEU A 164 -2.07 -17.88 -16.63
C LEU A 164 -2.26 -19.06 -15.68
N GLN A 165 -2.30 -20.29 -16.20
CA GLN A 165 -2.12 -21.50 -15.39
C GLN A 165 -0.62 -21.76 -15.27
N HIS A 166 -0.10 -21.79 -14.06
CA HIS A 166 1.33 -21.90 -13.77
C HIS A 166 1.73 -23.36 -13.55
N ASP A 167 2.91 -23.75 -14.04
CA ASP A 167 3.42 -25.13 -13.97
C ASP A 167 4.09 -25.52 -12.64
N LEU A 168 4.10 -24.61 -11.67
CA LEU A 168 4.73 -24.72 -10.34
C LEU A 168 6.26 -24.73 -10.33
N TYR A 169 6.94 -24.60 -11.47
CA TYR A 169 8.40 -24.64 -11.58
C TYR A 169 8.98 -23.37 -12.18
N THR A 170 8.36 -22.84 -13.22
CA THR A 170 8.84 -21.70 -14.01
C THR A 170 8.98 -20.45 -13.15
N LEU A 171 10.14 -19.80 -13.20
CA LEU A 171 10.43 -18.53 -12.49
C LEU A 171 10.23 -18.58 -10.96
N VAL A 172 10.12 -19.77 -10.38
CA VAL A 172 10.05 -19.98 -8.93
C VAL A 172 11.46 -19.81 -8.35
N HIS A 173 11.66 -18.77 -7.54
CA HIS A 173 12.99 -18.49 -6.97
C HIS A 173 13.30 -19.46 -5.83
N SER A 174 14.36 -20.25 -5.98
CA SER A 174 14.82 -21.26 -5.00
C SER A 174 15.28 -20.66 -3.67
N GLN A 175 15.73 -19.39 -3.66
CA GLN A 175 16.19 -18.70 -2.45
C GLN A 175 15.06 -18.38 -1.45
N GLY A 176 13.79 -18.66 -1.78
CA GLY A 176 12.66 -18.58 -0.85
C GLY A 176 12.41 -19.85 -0.02
N LYS A 177 13.18 -20.94 -0.21
CA LYS A 177 12.94 -22.24 0.46
C LYS A 177 13.10 -22.24 1.99
N LEU A 178 13.63 -21.18 2.60
CA LEU A 178 13.98 -21.18 4.04
C LEU A 178 12.85 -20.75 4.99
N ASP A 179 11.75 -20.17 4.52
CA ASP A 179 10.59 -19.87 5.36
C ASP A 179 9.35 -20.62 4.85
N VAL A 180 9.21 -21.88 5.28
CA VAL A 180 8.00 -22.72 5.11
C VAL A 180 6.73 -21.91 5.42
N GLU A 181 6.78 -21.04 6.42
CA GLU A 181 5.61 -20.25 6.83
C GLU A 181 5.25 -19.11 5.87
N ARG A 182 6.23 -18.53 5.17
CA ARG A 182 5.98 -17.35 4.32
C ARG A 182 5.56 -17.70 2.90
N GLY A 183 5.85 -18.93 2.46
CA GLY A 183 5.63 -19.38 1.08
C GLY A 183 6.68 -18.85 0.11
N VAL A 184 6.58 -19.31 -1.13
CA VAL A 184 7.48 -18.95 -2.24
C VAL A 184 6.93 -17.72 -2.97
N GLY A 185 7.82 -16.98 -3.63
CA GLY A 185 7.46 -15.86 -4.49
C GLY A 185 7.90 -16.06 -5.93
N ILE A 186 7.07 -15.63 -6.87
CA ILE A 186 7.42 -15.53 -8.29
C ILE A 186 7.63 -14.06 -8.59
N ARG A 187 8.83 -13.71 -9.06
CA ARG A 187 9.18 -12.34 -9.47
C ARG A 187 9.64 -12.37 -10.91
N VAL A 188 8.99 -11.57 -11.73
CA VAL A 188 9.28 -11.42 -13.16
C VAL A 188 9.35 -9.92 -13.49
N GLY A 189 10.21 -9.57 -14.44
CA GLY A 189 10.40 -8.19 -14.84
C GLY A 189 10.64 -8.07 -16.34
N GLY A 190 10.25 -6.91 -16.86
CA GLY A 190 10.58 -6.50 -18.23
C GLY A 190 12.07 -6.13 -18.39
N PRO A 191 12.43 -5.63 -19.58
CA PRO A 191 13.77 -5.13 -19.85
C PRO A 191 14.17 -3.98 -18.89
N LYS A 192 15.47 -3.86 -18.61
CA LYS A 192 15.99 -2.73 -17.81
C LYS A 192 15.88 -1.43 -18.62
N HIS A 193 15.58 -0.34 -17.94
CA HIS A 193 15.39 1.02 -18.47
C HIS A 193 14.21 1.18 -19.46
N GLU A 194 13.48 0.12 -19.77
CA GLU A 194 12.27 0.17 -20.61
C GLU A 194 11.11 0.80 -19.83
N ARG A 195 10.76 2.04 -20.16
CA ARG A 195 9.69 2.79 -19.47
C ARG A 195 8.30 2.43 -19.97
N SER A 196 8.16 1.80 -21.13
CA SER A 196 6.88 1.35 -21.65
C SER A 196 6.39 0.12 -20.87
N TRP A 197 5.27 0.28 -20.18
CA TRP A 197 4.65 -0.82 -19.45
C TRP A 197 4.16 -1.93 -20.40
N SER A 198 3.76 -1.59 -21.64
CA SER A 198 3.22 -2.55 -22.60
C SER A 198 4.31 -3.47 -23.15
N VAL A 199 5.49 -2.92 -23.46
CA VAL A 199 6.68 -3.69 -23.84
C VAL A 199 7.07 -4.63 -22.69
N ALA A 200 7.09 -4.12 -21.45
CA ALA A 200 7.41 -4.95 -20.30
C ALA A 200 6.37 -6.05 -20.05
N ALA A 201 5.07 -5.78 -20.23
CA ALA A 201 4.01 -6.77 -20.11
C ALA A 201 4.14 -7.88 -21.16
N CYS A 202 4.46 -7.53 -22.41
CA CYS A 202 4.71 -8.50 -23.48
C CYS A 202 5.89 -9.41 -23.12
N HIS A 203 7.01 -8.81 -22.71
CA HIS A 203 8.20 -9.55 -22.28
C HIS A 203 7.94 -10.45 -21.07
N ILE A 204 7.17 -9.98 -20.07
CA ILE A 204 6.79 -10.80 -18.92
C ILE A 204 5.94 -12.01 -19.34
N ARG A 205 4.97 -11.80 -20.24
CA ARG A 205 4.13 -12.87 -20.80
C ARG A 205 4.99 -13.90 -21.54
N GLU A 206 5.87 -13.46 -22.42
CA GLU A 206 6.79 -14.34 -23.17
C GLU A 206 7.67 -15.17 -22.24
N ARG A 207 8.13 -14.61 -21.13
CA ARG A 207 8.90 -15.37 -20.13
C ARG A 207 8.11 -16.48 -19.46
N PHE A 208 6.80 -16.32 -19.26
CA PHE A 208 5.95 -17.41 -18.77
C PHE A 208 5.67 -18.43 -19.85
N LEU A 209 5.50 -18.01 -21.11
CA LEU A 209 5.12 -18.90 -22.23
C LEU A 209 6.33 -19.42 -23.04
N ASN A 210 7.54 -19.28 -22.49
CA ASN A 210 8.76 -19.75 -23.13
C ASN A 210 8.70 -21.28 -23.32
N PRO A 211 9.18 -21.89 -24.42
CA PRO A 211 9.03 -23.33 -24.68
C PRO A 211 9.44 -24.31 -23.57
N PRO A 212 10.45 -24.06 -22.70
CA PRO A 212 10.74 -24.95 -21.57
C PRO A 212 9.72 -24.85 -20.42
N SER A 213 8.77 -23.91 -20.47
CA SER A 213 7.71 -23.77 -19.48
C SER A 213 6.48 -24.56 -19.88
N ASN A 214 5.83 -25.18 -18.90
CA ASN A 214 4.50 -25.77 -19.07
C ASN A 214 3.39 -24.80 -18.64
N CYS A 215 3.71 -23.51 -18.45
CA CYS A 215 2.68 -22.51 -18.15
C CYS A 215 1.76 -22.32 -19.36
N ARG A 216 0.46 -22.24 -19.09
CA ARG A 216 -0.56 -22.06 -20.13
C ARG A 216 -1.22 -20.70 -20.01
N PHE A 217 -1.38 -20.03 -21.13
CA PHE A 217 -2.22 -18.85 -21.24
C PHE A 217 -3.70 -19.25 -21.27
N VAL A 218 -4.49 -18.72 -20.34
CA VAL A 218 -5.91 -19.07 -20.17
C VAL A 218 -6.80 -18.02 -20.82
N ALA A 219 -6.58 -16.74 -20.46
CA ALA A 219 -7.38 -15.64 -20.97
C ALA A 219 -6.64 -14.29 -20.87
N ARG A 220 -7.07 -13.34 -21.71
CA ARG A 220 -6.80 -11.91 -21.59
C ARG A 220 -8.13 -11.20 -21.58
N LEU A 221 -8.32 -10.36 -20.56
CA LEU A 221 -9.49 -9.51 -20.42
C LEU A 221 -9.05 -8.06 -20.46
N ASP A 222 -9.90 -7.17 -20.97
CA ASP A 222 -9.70 -5.73 -20.85
C ASP A 222 -9.78 -5.32 -19.37
N ALA A 223 -8.85 -4.47 -18.91
CA ALA A 223 -8.82 -3.99 -17.52
C ALA A 223 -10.07 -3.17 -17.11
N ASN A 224 -10.80 -2.64 -18.09
CA ASN A 224 -12.06 -1.93 -17.93
C ASN A 224 -13.24 -2.74 -18.53
N GLY A 225 -13.03 -4.03 -18.83
CA GLY A 225 -14.04 -4.91 -19.39
C GLY A 225 -15.20 -5.23 -18.43
N PRO A 226 -16.26 -5.87 -18.95
CA PRO A 226 -17.45 -6.20 -18.16
C PRO A 226 -17.14 -7.14 -17.01
N GLU A 227 -16.23 -8.12 -17.17
CA GLU A 227 -15.86 -9.04 -16.08
C GLU A 227 -15.23 -8.30 -14.88
N ILE A 228 -14.37 -7.30 -15.14
CA ILE A 228 -13.78 -6.49 -14.07
C ILE A 228 -14.86 -5.62 -13.41
N THR A 229 -15.76 -5.05 -14.20
CA THR A 229 -16.85 -4.20 -13.70
C THR A 229 -17.83 -4.99 -12.83
N GLU A 230 -18.17 -6.21 -13.23
CA GLU A 230 -18.99 -7.14 -12.46
C GLU A 230 -18.29 -7.54 -11.14
N GLY A 231 -17.02 -7.95 -11.20
CA GLY A 231 -16.24 -8.26 -9.99
C GLY A 231 -16.09 -7.07 -9.05
N LEU A 232 -16.03 -5.85 -9.59
CA LEU A 232 -16.04 -4.62 -8.81
C LEU A 232 -17.40 -4.32 -8.19
N SER A 233 -18.51 -4.70 -8.83
CA SER A 233 -19.86 -4.42 -8.34
C SER A 233 -20.09 -5.08 -6.98
N GLY A 234 -19.67 -6.34 -6.82
CA GLY A 234 -19.70 -7.03 -5.53
C GLY A 234 -18.84 -6.39 -4.42
N VAL A 235 -17.89 -5.51 -4.76
CA VAL A 235 -17.12 -4.72 -3.79
C VAL A 235 -17.68 -3.30 -3.62
N ARG A 236 -18.26 -2.73 -4.67
CA ARG A 236 -18.84 -1.37 -4.71
C ARG A 236 -20.18 -1.25 -4.01
N GLU A 237 -20.88 -2.35 -3.78
CA GLU A 237 -22.11 -2.38 -2.99
C GLU A 237 -21.90 -2.02 -1.51
N SER A 238 -20.66 -1.96 -1.01
CA SER A 238 -20.40 -1.46 0.34
C SER A 238 -20.67 0.04 0.42
N PHE A 239 -21.65 0.41 1.24
CA PHE A 239 -21.96 1.80 1.56
C PHE A 239 -20.73 2.57 2.05
N ALA A 240 -19.86 1.93 2.83
CA ALA A 240 -18.60 2.52 3.28
C ALA A 240 -17.68 2.95 2.13
N LEU A 241 -17.61 2.17 1.05
CA LEU A 241 -16.76 2.50 -0.08
C LEU A 241 -17.33 3.69 -0.86
N GLN A 242 -18.64 3.71 -1.08
CA GLN A 242 -19.33 4.82 -1.76
C GLN A 242 -19.18 6.12 -0.96
N LEU A 243 -19.43 6.07 0.35
CA LEU A 243 -19.27 7.23 1.22
C LEU A 243 -17.81 7.72 1.25
N SER A 244 -16.84 6.80 1.32
CA SER A 244 -15.41 7.14 1.29
C SER A 244 -14.94 7.64 -0.08
N HIS A 245 -15.59 7.24 -1.18
CA HIS A 245 -15.29 7.77 -2.50
C HIS A 245 -15.83 9.19 -2.62
N HIS A 246 -17.12 9.38 -2.33
CA HIS A 246 -17.77 10.69 -2.35
C HIS A 246 -17.07 11.71 -1.46
N ALA A 247 -16.70 11.32 -0.22
CA ALA A 247 -16.02 12.22 0.70
C ALA A 247 -14.66 12.70 0.19
N PHE A 248 -13.96 11.94 -0.64
CA PHE A 248 -12.62 12.27 -1.12
C PHE A 248 -12.59 12.72 -2.58
N ASP A 249 -13.76 12.90 -3.19
CA ASP A 249 -13.85 13.31 -4.58
C ASP A 249 -13.13 14.66 -4.81
N GLY A 250 -12.38 14.74 -5.90
CA GLY A 250 -11.53 15.89 -6.23
C GLY A 250 -10.32 16.13 -5.30
N THR A 251 -10.10 15.29 -4.27
CA THR A 251 -8.98 15.55 -3.34
C THR A 251 -7.64 15.04 -3.90
N PRO A 252 -6.53 15.75 -3.64
CA PRO A 252 -5.21 15.23 -3.93
C PRO A 252 -5.02 13.84 -3.30
N LEU A 253 -4.35 12.93 -4.01
CA LEU A 253 -4.08 11.56 -3.58
C LEU A 253 -5.30 10.62 -3.53
N GLN A 254 -6.50 11.04 -3.97
CA GLN A 254 -7.69 10.19 -3.93
C GLN A 254 -7.51 8.87 -4.71
N HIS A 255 -6.91 8.96 -5.90
CA HIS A 255 -6.63 7.83 -6.77
C HIS A 255 -5.26 7.19 -6.50
N ALA A 256 -4.47 7.75 -5.59
CA ALA A 256 -3.19 7.16 -5.24
C ALA A 256 -3.43 5.85 -4.47
N SER A 257 -2.77 4.78 -4.92
CA SER A 257 -2.74 3.53 -4.16
C SER A 257 -2.19 3.77 -2.75
N PRO A 258 -2.51 2.94 -1.75
CA PRO A 258 -2.02 3.11 -0.38
C PRO A 258 -0.49 3.29 -0.29
N THR A 259 0.26 2.55 -1.11
CA THR A 259 1.73 2.65 -1.15
C THR A 259 2.19 4.00 -1.69
N VAL A 260 1.64 4.46 -2.82
CA VAL A 260 2.02 5.74 -3.43
C VAL A 260 1.63 6.90 -2.53
N ARG A 261 0.42 6.86 -1.96
CA ARG A 261 -0.03 7.84 -0.97
C ARG A 261 0.92 7.90 0.22
N GLY A 262 1.35 6.75 0.76
CA GLY A 262 2.31 6.71 1.86
C GLY A 262 3.64 7.38 1.54
N LEU A 263 4.22 7.08 0.38
CA LEU A 263 5.48 7.70 -0.06
C LEU A 263 5.35 9.22 -0.23
N ARG A 264 4.22 9.70 -0.75
CA ARG A 264 3.96 11.14 -0.90
C ARG A 264 3.76 11.83 0.44
N VAL A 265 2.98 11.22 1.34
CA VAL A 265 2.76 11.74 2.70
C VAL A 265 4.07 11.77 3.50
N GLU A 266 4.94 10.78 3.33
CA GLU A 266 6.29 10.79 3.90
C GLU A 266 7.15 11.92 3.34
N ALA A 267 7.15 12.13 2.01
CA ALA A 267 7.87 13.23 1.40
C ALA A 267 7.37 14.60 1.87
N LEU A 268 6.05 14.77 2.03
CA LEU A 268 5.45 15.98 2.62
C LEU A 268 5.89 16.18 4.07
N ALA A 269 5.80 15.14 4.89
CA ALA A 269 6.21 15.19 6.30
C ALA A 269 7.67 15.64 6.44
N PHE A 270 8.55 15.12 5.58
CA PHE A 270 9.97 15.48 5.55
C PHE A 270 10.20 16.96 5.21
N GLU A 271 9.49 17.52 4.22
CA GLU A 271 9.60 18.94 3.90
C GLU A 271 8.98 19.83 5.00
N ILE A 272 7.89 19.41 5.63
CA ILE A 272 7.31 20.08 6.81
C ILE A 272 8.30 20.08 7.98
N ASP A 273 9.01 18.97 8.22
CA ASP A 273 10.00 18.89 9.29
C ASP A 273 11.17 19.84 9.07
N LYS A 274 11.63 20.00 7.82
CA LYS A 274 12.61 21.03 7.47
C LYS A 274 12.12 22.44 7.74
N MET A 275 10.84 22.73 7.49
CA MET A 275 10.28 24.05 7.79
C MET A 275 10.22 24.31 9.30
N LEU A 276 9.79 23.31 10.07
CA LEU A 276 9.71 23.40 11.54
C LEU A 276 11.09 23.47 12.19
N ASN A 277 12.10 22.87 11.56
CA ASN A 277 13.45 22.75 12.09
C ASN A 277 14.50 23.23 11.08
N ALA A 278 14.34 24.45 10.56
CA ALA A 278 15.21 25.04 9.53
C ALA A 278 16.74 24.93 9.78
N PRO A 279 17.27 25.07 11.02
CA PRO A 279 18.72 24.95 11.25
C PRO A 279 19.21 23.49 11.36
N ALA A 280 18.30 22.50 11.37
CA ALA A 280 18.68 21.11 11.57
C ALA A 280 19.28 20.48 10.30
N ARG A 281 20.13 19.47 10.50
CA ARG A 281 20.68 18.62 9.43
C ARG A 281 19.74 17.45 9.18
N PHE A 282 19.38 17.26 7.92
CA PHE A 282 18.47 16.20 7.51
C PHE A 282 19.17 15.17 6.64
N ARG A 283 18.91 13.88 6.92
CA ARG A 283 19.31 12.76 6.07
C ARG A 283 18.12 11.83 5.88
N ARG A 284 17.66 11.65 4.63
CA ARG A 284 16.66 10.62 4.35
C ARG A 284 17.28 9.25 4.57
N SER A 285 16.50 8.36 5.17
CA SER A 285 16.84 6.95 5.17
C SER A 285 16.64 6.45 3.75
N PHE A 286 17.70 6.48 2.94
CA PHE A 286 17.68 5.65 1.75
C PHE A 286 17.56 4.23 2.28
N SER A 287 16.49 3.52 1.93
CA SER A 287 16.52 2.06 2.00
C SER A 287 17.81 1.68 1.28
N GLU A 288 18.86 1.29 2.01
CA GLU A 288 20.13 0.85 1.42
C GLU A 288 19.78 -0.35 0.55
N LYS A 289 19.57 -0.08 -0.74
CA LYS A 289 19.37 -1.10 -1.75
C LYS A 289 20.78 -1.61 -2.08
N THR A 290 21.32 -2.45 -1.22
CA THR A 290 22.39 -3.34 -1.64
C THR A 290 21.81 -4.26 -2.72
N ALA A 291 22.34 -4.14 -3.94
CA ALA A 291 21.82 -4.76 -5.15
C ALA A 291 21.95 -6.30 -5.20
N ALA A 292 22.24 -6.98 -4.08
CA ALA A 292 22.71 -8.36 -4.10
C ALA A 292 22.19 -9.32 -3.01
N SER A 293 21.33 -8.94 -2.05
CA SER A 293 20.94 -9.90 -0.99
C SER A 293 19.44 -10.12 -0.81
N CYS A 294 19.00 -11.28 -1.29
CA CYS A 294 17.84 -12.02 -0.76
C CYS A 294 18.15 -12.69 0.59
N LEU A 295 19.08 -12.19 1.41
CA LEU A 295 19.38 -12.78 2.72
C LEU A 295 19.52 -11.69 3.79
N LYS A 296 18.64 -11.80 4.79
CA LYS A 296 18.82 -11.48 6.21
C LYS A 296 19.59 -10.20 6.59
N GLY A 297 18.87 -9.29 7.23
CA GLY A 297 19.08 -9.19 8.69
C GLY A 297 19.75 -7.96 9.27
N LEU A 298 19.91 -6.86 8.53
CA LEU A 298 20.05 -5.55 9.18
C LEU A 298 18.76 -4.77 8.93
N PRO A 299 18.12 -4.22 9.98
CA PRO A 299 16.79 -3.67 9.85
C PRO A 299 16.84 -2.53 8.83
N ALA A 300 16.12 -2.75 7.72
CA ALA A 300 15.59 -1.70 6.87
C ALA A 300 15.28 -0.48 7.74
N SER A 301 15.94 0.64 7.44
CA SER A 301 16.06 1.85 8.27
C SER A 301 15.03 1.95 9.39
N SER A 302 15.53 1.99 10.62
CA SER A 302 14.73 2.09 11.85
C SER A 302 13.81 3.32 11.91
N CYS A 303 14.02 4.27 11.00
CA CYS A 303 13.24 5.49 10.77
C CYS A 303 13.16 5.83 9.26
N ASP A 304 12.29 6.78 8.91
CA ASP A 304 12.12 7.29 7.54
C ASP A 304 13.14 8.42 7.23
N TRP A 305 13.50 9.23 8.22
CA TRP A 305 14.63 10.16 8.14
C TRP A 305 15.30 10.44 9.49
N LEU A 306 16.48 11.06 9.43
CA LEU A 306 17.22 11.59 10.55
C LEU A 306 17.20 13.12 10.55
N ARG A 307 16.98 13.72 11.71
CA ARG A 307 17.06 15.16 11.97
C ARG A 307 17.98 15.41 13.16
N ASN A 308 19.20 15.90 12.96
CA ASN A 308 20.22 16.00 14.03
C ASN A 308 20.33 14.70 14.85
N ASP A 309 20.48 13.57 14.16
CA ASP A 309 20.52 12.21 14.73
C ASP A 309 19.23 11.72 15.42
N ILE A 310 18.18 12.55 15.49
CA ILE A 310 16.83 12.11 15.88
C ILE A 310 16.24 11.27 14.76
N ARG A 311 15.90 10.02 15.08
CA ARG A 311 15.23 9.07 14.19
C ARG A 311 13.74 9.37 14.13
N VAL A 312 13.26 9.84 12.98
CA VAL A 312 11.85 10.18 12.77
C VAL A 312 11.18 9.14 11.90
N GLU A 313 10.13 8.51 12.42
CA GLU A 313 9.23 7.63 11.67
C GLU A 313 7.91 8.36 11.43
N VAL A 314 7.35 8.23 10.23
CA VAL A 314 6.02 8.71 9.89
C VAL A 314 5.12 7.53 9.52
N LYS A 315 3.90 7.55 10.05
CA LYS A 315 2.81 6.72 9.57
C LYS A 315 1.69 7.58 9.08
N HIS A 316 0.96 7.07 8.10
CA HIS A 316 -0.20 7.73 7.57
C HIS A 316 -1.41 6.80 7.65
N SER A 317 -2.59 7.41 7.72
CA SER A 317 -3.86 6.73 7.59
C SER A 317 -4.83 7.57 6.80
N ARG A 318 -5.63 6.93 5.94
CA ARG A 318 -6.78 7.56 5.29
C ARG A 318 -7.97 7.39 6.20
N LEU A 319 -8.76 8.46 6.37
CA LEU A 319 -10.05 8.38 7.03
C LEU A 319 -10.97 7.43 6.25
N GLN A 320 -11.51 6.41 6.91
CA GLN A 320 -12.32 5.35 6.31
C GLN A 320 -13.60 5.15 7.11
N PHE A 321 -14.72 4.91 6.44
CA PHE A 321 -15.97 4.55 7.11
C PHE A 321 -15.98 3.03 7.40
N ASP A 322 -16.19 2.67 8.66
CA ASP A 322 -16.40 1.29 9.12
C ASP A 322 -17.90 1.03 9.17
N GLU A 323 -18.42 0.43 8.10
CA GLU A 323 -19.85 0.13 7.94
C GLU A 323 -20.40 -0.74 9.07
N SER A 324 -19.62 -1.74 9.51
CA SER A 324 -20.02 -2.67 10.58
C SER A 324 -20.26 -1.99 11.92
N ARG A 325 -19.70 -0.79 12.11
CA ARG A 325 -19.82 0.01 13.33
C ARG A 325 -20.43 1.38 13.08
N GLY A 326 -20.87 1.65 11.84
CA GLY A 326 -21.41 2.93 11.39
C GLY A 326 -20.55 4.13 11.76
N ARG A 327 -19.22 4.08 11.63
CA ARG A 327 -18.35 5.19 12.09
C ARG A 327 -17.10 5.36 11.27
N TRP A 328 -16.60 6.58 11.20
CA TRP A 328 -15.27 6.85 10.61
C TRP A 328 -14.14 6.40 11.53
N LEU A 329 -13.01 5.99 10.94
CA LEU A 329 -11.79 5.66 11.67
C LEU A 329 -10.53 5.99 10.87
N CYS A 330 -9.43 6.13 11.60
CA CYS A 330 -8.07 6.03 11.07
C CYS A 330 -7.41 4.77 11.60
N SER A 331 -6.84 3.97 10.71
CA SER A 331 -6.01 2.80 11.04
C SER A 331 -4.56 3.04 10.63
N PHE A 332 -3.67 3.04 11.62
CA PHE A 332 -2.23 3.16 11.40
C PHE A 332 -1.60 1.80 11.65
N SER A 333 -0.82 1.30 10.70
CA SER A 333 -0.25 -0.05 10.74
C SER A 333 1.26 -0.05 10.53
N GLY A 334 1.91 -1.12 10.96
CA GLY A 334 3.34 -1.30 10.75
C GLY A 334 4.18 -0.34 11.58
N LEU A 335 3.70 0.02 12.78
CA LEU A 335 4.51 0.72 13.74
C LEU A 335 5.63 -0.19 14.22
N LYS A 336 6.87 0.29 14.12
CA LYS A 336 8.07 -0.37 14.63
C LYS A 336 8.17 -0.14 16.14
N THR A 337 7.28 -0.74 16.93
CA THR A 337 7.40 -0.67 18.39
C THR A 337 8.53 -1.56 18.87
N ALA A 338 9.22 -1.15 19.93
CA ALA A 338 10.10 -2.03 20.69
C ALA A 338 9.32 -3.32 21.02
N SER A 339 9.81 -4.47 20.54
CA SER A 339 9.20 -5.74 20.91
C SER A 339 9.60 -6.03 22.35
N ALA A 340 8.61 -6.06 23.25
CA ALA A 340 8.82 -6.43 24.65
C ALA A 340 9.47 -7.83 24.78
N ILE A 341 9.27 -8.69 23.77
CA ILE A 341 9.79 -10.06 23.75
C ILE A 341 11.28 -10.07 23.38
N SER A 342 11.75 -9.15 22.53
CA SER A 342 13.13 -9.18 22.03
C SER A 342 14.08 -8.23 22.76
N GLY A 343 13.61 -7.49 23.76
CA GLY A 343 14.39 -6.44 24.44
C GLY A 343 14.91 -5.35 23.49
N ALA A 344 14.38 -5.26 22.27
CA ALA A 344 14.92 -4.37 21.26
C ALA A 344 14.54 -2.94 21.59
N ALA A 345 15.54 -2.05 21.66
CA ALA A 345 15.34 -0.63 21.83
C ALA A 345 14.37 -0.07 20.77
N GLN A 346 13.64 1.00 21.13
CA GLN A 346 12.75 1.69 20.21
C GLN A 346 13.49 2.08 18.93
N MET A 347 12.91 1.76 17.78
CA MET A 347 13.57 1.93 16.48
C MET A 347 13.63 3.39 16.04
N PHE A 348 12.76 4.25 16.57
CA PHE A 348 12.69 5.67 16.28
C PHE A 348 12.62 6.47 17.59
N ASP A 349 13.07 7.73 17.54
CA ASP A 349 13.00 8.67 18.67
C ASP A 349 11.73 9.52 18.61
N GLU A 350 11.21 9.77 17.40
CA GLU A 350 9.97 10.50 17.17
C GLU A 350 9.04 9.75 16.20
N LEU A 351 7.73 9.77 16.52
CA LEU A 351 6.68 9.24 15.65
C LEU A 351 5.75 10.35 15.19
N TRP A 352 5.59 10.48 13.89
CA TRP A 352 4.64 11.37 13.25
C TRP A 352 3.48 10.57 12.69
N LEU A 353 2.26 11.07 12.87
CA LEU A 353 1.03 10.45 12.41
C LEU A 353 0.32 11.42 11.47
N ALA A 354 0.13 11.01 10.23
CA ALA A 354 -0.55 11.79 9.22
C ALA A 354 -1.98 11.26 8.98
N VAL A 355 -2.99 12.09 9.23
CA VAL A 355 -4.39 11.79 8.91
C VAL A 355 -4.73 12.42 7.56
N PHE A 356 -5.00 11.58 6.57
CA PHE A 356 -5.50 11.99 5.25
C PHE A 356 -7.03 12.06 5.28
N SER A 357 -7.56 13.26 5.10
CA SER A 357 -8.97 13.62 5.16
C SER A 357 -9.41 14.38 3.91
N PRO A 358 -10.72 14.56 3.68
CA PRO A 358 -11.22 15.34 2.55
C PRO A 358 -10.70 16.78 2.45
N ILE A 359 -10.43 17.41 3.59
CA ILE A 359 -10.00 18.82 3.65
C ILE A 359 -8.48 19.01 3.62
N GLY A 360 -7.72 17.93 3.76
CA GLY A 360 -6.27 18.04 3.90
C GLY A 360 -5.58 16.87 4.60
N LEU A 361 -4.27 17.04 4.78
CA LEU A 361 -3.40 16.19 5.59
C LEU A 361 -3.10 16.86 6.92
N HIS A 362 -3.34 16.15 8.01
CA HIS A 362 -3.07 16.62 9.38
C HIS A 362 -1.92 15.82 9.96
N PHE A 363 -0.81 16.48 10.27
CA PHE A 363 0.40 15.85 10.82
C PHE A 363 0.45 16.08 12.32
N LEU A 364 0.45 14.99 13.08
CA LEU A 364 0.54 15.00 14.53
C LEU A 364 1.85 14.36 14.99
N LYS A 365 2.59 15.06 15.86
CA LYS A 365 3.74 14.51 16.57
C LYS A 365 3.26 13.75 17.80
N CYS A 366 3.61 12.48 17.93
CA CYS A 366 3.25 11.65 19.07
C CYS A 366 4.34 11.72 20.16
N SER A 367 3.93 11.92 21.42
CA SER A 367 4.83 11.95 22.59
C SER A 367 5.28 10.57 23.08
N GLY A 368 4.96 9.49 22.35
CA GLY A 368 5.21 8.10 22.77
C GLY A 368 4.18 7.53 23.75
N MET A 369 3.48 8.39 24.51
CA MET A 369 2.45 7.99 25.48
C MET A 369 1.20 7.39 24.84
N PHE A 370 0.86 7.82 23.61
CA PHE A 370 -0.34 7.37 22.89
C PHE A 370 -0.36 5.84 22.66
N GLY A 371 0.81 5.17 22.68
CA GLY A 371 0.93 3.72 22.49
C GLY A 371 0.88 2.88 23.76
N ALA A 372 1.17 3.45 24.94
CA ALA A 372 1.26 2.69 26.19
C ALA A 372 -0.09 2.13 26.66
N THR A 373 -1.19 2.86 26.39
CA THR A 373 -2.56 2.40 26.67
C THR A 373 -3.11 1.46 25.59
N LEU A 374 -2.50 1.41 24.40
CA LEU A 374 -2.94 0.62 23.24
C LEU A 374 -2.15 -0.68 23.04
N ALA A 375 -1.08 -0.91 23.81
CA ALA A 375 -0.18 -2.08 23.72
C ALA A 375 -0.80 -3.43 24.13
N ARG A 376 -2.13 -3.56 24.19
CA ARG A 376 -2.79 -4.86 24.39
C ARG A 376 -3.13 -5.51 23.04
N ARG A 377 -2.21 -6.42 22.67
CA ARG A 377 -2.40 -7.64 21.85
C ARG A 377 -2.22 -7.52 20.32
N SER A 378 -1.39 -8.45 19.84
CA SER A 378 -1.14 -8.94 18.47
C SER A 378 -0.06 -8.26 17.62
N GLU A 379 0.73 -9.13 16.98
CA GLU A 379 1.92 -8.86 16.19
C GLU A 379 1.66 -7.85 15.06
N GLY A 380 2.55 -6.87 14.96
CA GLY A 380 2.44 -5.76 14.02
C GLY A 380 1.49 -4.68 14.53
N THR A 381 1.95 -3.91 15.52
CA THR A 381 1.17 -2.89 16.25
C THR A 381 0.39 -2.01 15.28
N ARG A 382 -0.89 -2.32 15.14
CA ARG A 382 -1.88 -1.54 14.42
C ARG A 382 -2.76 -0.89 15.46
N PHE A 383 -2.98 0.40 15.34
CA PHE A 383 -3.91 1.10 16.21
C PHE A 383 -4.98 1.81 15.40
N TYR A 384 -6.14 1.95 16.02
CA TYR A 384 -7.32 2.55 15.43
C TYR A 384 -7.74 3.75 16.27
N VAL A 385 -8.08 4.84 15.60
CA VAL A 385 -8.74 5.98 16.23
C VAL A 385 -10.11 6.11 15.59
N HIS A 386 -11.15 5.89 16.39
CA HIS A 386 -12.53 5.94 15.94
C HIS A 386 -13.14 7.31 16.21
N GLY A 387 -13.90 7.81 15.23
CA GLY A 387 -14.86 8.89 15.42
C GLY A 387 -16.12 8.41 16.16
N PRO A 388 -17.12 9.29 16.30
CA PRO A 388 -18.40 8.96 16.93
C PRO A 388 -19.14 7.86 16.17
N ALA A 389 -19.94 7.07 16.88
CA ALA A 389 -20.83 6.10 16.26
C ALA A 389 -21.99 6.82 15.55
N HIS A 390 -22.38 6.31 14.38
CA HIS A 390 -23.48 6.82 13.56
C HIS A 390 -23.31 8.29 13.12
N GLU A 391 -22.06 8.76 13.02
CA GLU A 391 -21.73 10.08 12.49
C GLU A 391 -21.40 9.95 10.99
N PRO A 392 -22.33 10.29 10.07
CA PRO A 392 -22.05 10.26 8.65
C PRO A 392 -21.16 11.43 8.22
N ASP A 393 -21.17 12.57 8.93
CA ASP A 393 -20.39 13.73 8.55
C ASP A 393 -18.90 13.50 8.79
N VAL A 394 -18.16 13.49 7.69
CA VAL A 394 -16.72 13.24 7.69
C VAL A 394 -15.93 14.33 8.42
N HIS A 395 -16.44 15.57 8.45
CA HIS A 395 -15.76 16.69 9.12
C HIS A 395 -15.92 16.63 10.65
N SER A 396 -17.15 16.42 11.14
CA SER A 396 -17.44 16.14 12.56
C SER A 396 -16.61 14.97 13.07
N ALA A 397 -16.61 13.86 12.32
CA ALA A 397 -15.86 12.67 12.71
C ALA A 397 -14.34 12.90 12.70
N LEU A 398 -13.81 13.64 11.72
CA LEU A 398 -12.40 14.03 11.68
C LEU A 398 -12.01 14.87 12.91
N GLN A 399 -12.79 15.90 13.24
CA GLN A 399 -12.51 16.74 14.39
C GLN A 399 -12.46 15.92 15.68
N HIS A 400 -13.43 15.02 15.86
CA HIS A 400 -13.46 14.11 17.00
C HIS A 400 -12.22 13.19 17.05
N ILE A 401 -11.78 12.66 15.91
CA ILE A 401 -10.57 11.83 15.82
C ILE A 401 -9.34 12.66 16.19
N LEU A 402 -9.19 13.88 15.68
CA LEU A 402 -8.07 14.76 16.02
C LEU A 402 -8.07 15.12 17.50
N ASP A 403 -9.22 15.47 18.08
CA ASP A 403 -9.35 15.75 19.51
C ASP A 403 -8.98 14.55 20.37
N LYS A 404 -9.41 13.35 19.95
CA LYS A 404 -9.06 12.10 20.63
C LYS A 404 -7.56 11.81 20.55
N MET A 405 -6.93 12.06 19.40
CA MET A 405 -5.48 11.95 19.24
C MET A 405 -4.75 12.95 20.15
N THR A 406 -5.23 14.19 20.23
CA THR A 406 -4.66 15.22 21.10
C THR A 406 -4.82 14.92 22.58
N LYS A 407 -5.99 14.45 23.01
CA LYS A 407 -6.24 13.99 24.39
C LYS A 407 -5.33 12.82 24.78
N GLY A 408 -5.01 11.94 23.84
CA GLY A 408 -4.05 10.85 24.05
C GLY A 408 -2.57 11.27 24.02
N GLY A 409 -2.26 12.57 23.84
CA GLY A 409 -0.90 13.08 23.90
C GLY A 409 -0.23 13.36 22.54
N CYS A 410 -0.96 13.32 21.43
CA CYS A 410 -0.43 13.79 20.14
C CYS A 410 -0.54 15.33 20.03
N CYS A 411 0.44 15.98 19.41
CA CYS A 411 0.38 17.41 19.09
C CYS A 411 0.20 17.59 17.58
N LEU A 412 -0.85 18.30 17.15
CA LEU A 412 -1.02 18.71 15.75
C LEU A 412 0.04 19.78 15.41
N ILE A 413 1.02 19.41 14.58
CA ILE A 413 2.17 20.27 14.23
C ILE A 413 1.98 20.96 12.87
N ALA A 414 1.24 20.33 11.95
CA ALA A 414 0.96 20.92 10.65
C ALA A 414 -0.37 20.44 10.06
N THR A 415 -0.99 21.29 9.25
CA THR A 415 -2.10 20.95 8.36
C THR A 415 -1.78 21.43 6.96
N VAL A 416 -1.84 20.53 5.98
CA VAL A 416 -1.80 20.86 4.55
C VAL A 416 -3.23 20.85 4.04
N LEU A 417 -3.79 22.03 3.76
CA LEU A 417 -5.16 22.19 3.30
C LEU A 417 -5.26 21.93 1.80
N PHE A 418 -6.26 21.13 1.40
CA PHE A 418 -6.57 20.95 -0.02
C PHE A 418 -7.45 22.11 -0.48
N ASP A 419 -6.96 22.87 -1.44
CA ASP A 419 -7.73 23.94 -2.07
C ASP A 419 -8.91 23.30 -2.83
N ARG A 420 -10.11 23.86 -2.72
CA ARG A 420 -11.31 23.35 -3.44
C ARG A 420 -11.20 23.43 -4.97
N HIS A 421 -10.12 24.03 -5.48
CA HIS A 421 -9.84 24.24 -6.90
C HIS A 421 -8.60 23.47 -7.37
N PHE A 422 -8.23 22.37 -6.70
CA PHE A 422 -7.19 21.49 -7.23
C PHE A 422 -7.72 20.84 -8.53
N PRO A 423 -7.06 21.08 -9.69
CA PRO A 423 -7.56 20.66 -11.00
C PRO A 423 -7.47 19.15 -11.25
#